data_AF-A0A964PDS4-F1
#
_entry.id   AF-A0A964PDS4-F1
#
_cell.length_a   1.000
_cell.length_b   1.000
_cell.length_c   1.000
_cell.angle_alpha   90.00
_cell.angle_beta   90.00
_cell.angle_gamma   90.00
#
_symmetry.space_group_name_H-M   'P 1'
#
loop_
_entity.id
_entity.type
_entity.pdbx_description
1 polymer ?
#
loop_
_entity_poly.entity_id
_entity_poly.type
_entity_poly.pdbx_seq_one_letter_code
_entity_poly.pdbx_strand_id
1 'polypeptide(L)'
;MSGARSYALAELVAATGFDRRTIVYYIQSGLLPKVGRRGPHTRYPEDCLTRLLFIQGVKTLQTEGKLLTATLAEIRRALGAVDAAGIGELLSRGLPVDALTVLFAELPEPVQTAPQPTTAPEAQNVAAPPTSMEPARAPAGERRSYGLADAGIRKRFGVEKPPAPVPAETHHDETHPGLPVLTPAPSAPASAATPAGSGVDAAAADPDLGELLRELEVRPTLNARRSPPGAPEQWTEIPITSRVYLSVRGLAEDDVPLAEAVARLLKRALRTRSTSTAP
;
A
#
# COMPACT_ATOMS: atom_id res chain seq x y z
N MET A 1 14.53 -21.26 29.47
CA MET A 1 13.53 -20.20 29.74
C MET A 1 14.26 -18.87 29.70
N SER A 2 14.56 -18.36 28.49
CA SER A 2 15.21 -17.05 28.35
C SER A 2 14.27 -16.01 28.94
N GLY A 3 14.72 -15.29 29.97
CA GLY A 3 13.94 -14.21 30.56
C GLY A 3 13.54 -13.25 29.45
N ALA A 4 12.24 -13.04 29.25
CA ALA A 4 11.72 -12.25 28.15
C ALA A 4 12.29 -10.83 28.25
N ARG A 5 13.27 -10.51 27.39
CA ARG A 5 13.84 -9.17 27.33
C ARG A 5 12.71 -8.22 26.95
N SER A 6 12.67 -7.07 27.62
CA SER A 6 11.63 -6.08 27.40
C SER A 6 12.27 -4.74 27.11
N TYR A 7 11.81 -4.10 26.03
CA TYR A 7 12.41 -2.91 25.48
C TYR A 7 11.51 -1.69 25.71
N ALA A 8 12.10 -0.54 26.01
CA ALA A 8 11.38 0.73 25.95
C ALA A 8 11.13 1.13 24.49
N LEU A 9 10.12 1.97 24.25
CA LEU A 9 9.84 2.48 22.90
C LEU A 9 11.05 3.21 22.29
N ALA A 10 11.81 3.94 23.10
CA ALA A 10 13.02 4.64 22.66
C ALA A 10 14.13 3.65 22.22
N GLU A 11 14.25 2.51 22.89
CA GLU A 11 15.21 1.46 22.53
C GLU A 11 14.82 0.80 21.20
N LEU A 12 13.51 0.56 20.97
CA LEU A 12 13.03 0.05 19.69
C LEU A 12 13.32 1.03 18.54
N VAL A 13 13.11 2.33 18.77
CA VAL A 13 13.43 3.38 17.79
C VAL A 13 14.93 3.39 17.48
N ALA A 14 15.78 3.36 18.51
CA ALA A 14 17.24 3.36 18.34
C ALA A 14 17.75 2.11 17.62
N ALA A 15 17.19 0.93 17.92
CA ALA A 15 17.62 -0.33 17.33
C ALA A 15 17.19 -0.50 15.87
N THR A 16 16.02 0.02 15.49
CA THR A 16 15.39 -0.27 14.19
C THR A 16 15.39 0.91 13.23
N GLY A 17 15.62 2.12 13.73
CA GLY A 17 15.51 3.36 12.94
C GLY A 17 14.08 3.76 12.58
N PHE A 18 13.05 3.01 12.99
CA PHE A 18 11.67 3.44 12.82
C PHE A 18 11.30 4.55 13.79
N ASP A 19 10.55 5.54 13.31
CA ASP A 19 10.05 6.59 14.17
C ASP A 19 8.97 6.07 15.14
N ARG A 20 8.74 6.83 16.21
CA ARG A 20 7.76 6.47 17.25
C ARG A 20 6.36 6.26 16.65
N ARG A 21 5.98 7.10 15.68
CA ARG A 21 4.64 7.07 15.06
C ARG A 21 4.43 5.80 14.24
N THR A 22 5.42 5.36 13.47
CA THR A 22 5.37 4.13 12.68
C THR A 22 5.24 2.90 13.57
N ILE A 23 6.01 2.82 14.65
CA ILE A 23 5.90 1.69 15.59
C ILE A 23 4.50 1.61 16.19
N VAL A 24 3.93 2.75 16.61
CA VAL A 24 2.55 2.82 17.13
C VAL A 24 1.53 2.40 16.07
N TYR A 25 1.70 2.87 14.83
CA TYR A 25 0.84 2.48 13.71
C TYR A 25 0.91 0.97 13.44
N TYR A 26 2.10 0.35 13.49
CA TYR A 26 2.26 -1.10 13.33
C TYR A 26 1.62 -1.92 14.47
N ILE A 27 1.61 -1.39 15.69
CA ILE A 27 0.86 -2.01 16.80
C ILE A 27 -0.65 -1.91 16.57
N GLN A 28 -1.13 -0.74 16.13
CA GLN A 28 -2.56 -0.51 15.87
C GLN A 28 -3.08 -1.36 14.70
N SER A 29 -2.26 -1.50 13.65
CA SER A 29 -2.58 -2.29 12.47
C SER A 29 -2.41 -3.80 12.68
N GLY A 30 -2.07 -4.24 13.90
CA GLY A 30 -1.92 -5.66 14.24
C GLY A 30 -0.69 -6.33 13.62
N LEU A 31 0.28 -5.55 13.14
CA LEU A 31 1.54 -6.05 12.60
C LEU A 31 2.50 -6.49 13.73
N LEU A 32 2.41 -5.79 14.87
CA LEU A 32 3.16 -6.09 16.09
C LEU A 32 2.21 -6.56 17.21
N PRO A 33 2.69 -7.40 18.14
CA PRO A 33 1.92 -7.83 19.31
C PRO A 33 1.37 -6.64 20.09
N LYS A 34 0.13 -6.76 20.56
CA LYS A 34 -0.47 -5.76 21.44
C LYS A 34 0.21 -5.84 22.81
N VAL A 35 0.81 -4.72 23.23
CA VAL A 35 1.27 -4.55 24.62
C VAL A 35 0.08 -4.21 25.50
N GLY A 36 0.00 -4.84 26.68
CA GLY A 36 -1.11 -4.66 27.62
C GLY A 36 -1.23 -3.21 28.10
N ARG A 37 -0.43 -2.81 29.10
CA ARG A 37 -0.54 -1.47 29.69
C ARG A 37 0.14 -0.41 28.83
N ARG A 38 -0.66 0.55 28.34
CA ARG A 38 -0.18 1.75 27.64
C ARG A 38 0.05 2.87 28.64
N GLY A 39 1.23 3.49 28.61
CA GLY A 39 1.57 4.61 29.47
C GLY A 39 3.05 5.01 29.39
N PRO A 40 3.45 6.00 30.19
CA PRO A 40 4.86 6.25 30.46
C PRO A 40 5.49 4.94 30.95
N HIS A 41 6.64 4.56 30.37
CA HIS A 41 7.35 3.31 30.68
C HIS A 41 6.71 2.00 30.20
N THR A 42 5.82 2.03 29.19
CA THR A 42 5.41 0.78 28.52
C THR A 42 6.64 0.02 28.02
N ARG A 43 6.71 -1.27 28.40
CA ARG A 43 7.73 -2.22 27.98
C ARG A 43 7.17 -3.12 26.88
N TYR A 44 7.93 -3.27 25.82
CA TYR A 44 7.59 -4.08 24.66
C TYR A 44 8.36 -5.41 24.73
N PRO A 45 7.70 -6.55 24.48
CA PRO A 45 8.39 -7.83 24.46
C PRO A 45 9.44 -7.88 23.34
N GLU A 46 10.43 -8.75 23.49
CA GLU A 46 11.47 -9.00 22.48
C GLU A 46 10.90 -9.36 21.09
N ASP A 47 9.76 -10.05 21.04
CA ASP A 47 9.06 -10.33 19.78
C ASP A 47 8.73 -9.06 18.97
N CYS A 48 8.45 -7.92 19.64
CA CYS A 48 8.26 -6.65 18.94
C CYS A 48 9.55 -6.19 18.23
N LEU A 49 10.70 -6.35 18.87
CA LEU A 49 11.99 -5.99 18.27
C LEU A 49 12.31 -6.89 17.08
N THR A 50 12.17 -8.21 17.26
CA THR A 50 12.43 -9.21 16.19
C THR A 50 11.56 -8.94 14.96
N ARG A 51 10.25 -8.70 15.15
CA ARG A 51 9.34 -8.36 14.05
C ARG A 51 9.70 -7.03 13.38
N LEU A 52 10.13 -6.01 14.13
CA LEU A 52 10.57 -4.73 13.55
C LEU A 52 11.85 -4.89 12.71
N LEU A 53 12.84 -5.64 13.20
CA LEU A 53 14.06 -5.92 12.44
C LEU A 53 13.77 -6.68 11.15
N PHE A 54 12.82 -7.62 11.18
CA PHE A 54 12.32 -8.28 9.97
C PHE A 54 11.73 -7.28 8.96
N ILE A 55 10.84 -6.39 9.40
CA ILE A 55 10.23 -5.37 8.53
C ILE A 55 11.32 -4.45 7.95
N GLN A 56 12.30 -4.05 8.75
CA GLN A 56 13.43 -3.23 8.31
C GLN A 56 14.26 -3.94 7.24
N GLY A 57 14.60 -5.21 7.45
CA GLY A 57 15.36 -5.99 6.48
C GLY A 57 14.61 -6.21 5.17
N VAL A 58 13.30 -6.49 5.22
CA VAL A 58 12.44 -6.55 4.02
C VAL A 58 12.45 -5.21 3.26
N LYS A 59 12.32 -4.08 3.96
CA LYS A 59 12.40 -2.74 3.33
C LYS A 59 13.75 -2.46 2.68
N THR A 60 14.83 -2.91 3.32
CA THR A 60 16.19 -2.77 2.79
C THR A 60 16.33 -3.55 1.49
N LEU A 61 15.89 -4.82 1.46
CA LEU A 61 15.92 -5.65 0.24
C LEU A 61 15.05 -5.09 -0.89
N GLN A 62 13.93 -4.43 -0.57
CA GLN A 62 13.10 -3.72 -1.57
C GLN A 62 13.79 -2.50 -2.15
N THR A 63 14.46 -1.72 -1.30
CA THR A 63 15.20 -0.52 -1.73
C THR A 63 16.38 -0.89 -2.61
N GLU A 64 17.04 -2.01 -2.31
CA GLU A 64 18.11 -2.59 -3.14
C GLU A 64 17.57 -3.26 -4.43
N GLY A 65 16.26 -3.42 -4.58
CA GLY A 65 15.64 -4.08 -5.73
C GLY A 65 15.81 -5.60 -5.77
N LYS A 66 16.34 -6.21 -4.69
CA LYS A 66 16.50 -7.68 -4.56
C LYS A 66 15.17 -8.38 -4.31
N LEU A 67 14.25 -7.69 -3.64
CA LEU A 67 12.90 -8.18 -3.36
C LEU A 67 11.88 -7.25 -4.01
N LEU A 68 10.84 -7.81 -4.64
CA LEU A 68 9.73 -6.98 -5.12
C LEU A 68 9.03 -6.27 -3.95
N THR A 69 8.32 -5.18 -4.28
CA THR A 69 7.52 -4.39 -3.34
C THR A 69 6.54 -5.29 -2.57
N ALA A 70 6.84 -5.61 -1.31
CA ALA A 70 5.96 -6.36 -0.44
C ALA A 70 4.97 -5.40 0.24
N THR A 71 3.67 -5.69 0.16
CA THR A 71 2.64 -4.85 0.77
C THR A 71 2.61 -5.07 2.30
N LEU A 72 2.06 -4.11 3.05
CA LEU A 72 1.88 -4.28 4.51
C LEU A 72 1.00 -5.49 4.86
N ALA A 73 0.04 -5.84 4.00
CA ALA A 73 -0.81 -7.01 4.17
C ALA A 73 -0.02 -8.32 3.98
N GLU A 74 0.84 -8.39 2.95
CA GLU A 74 1.76 -9.51 2.73
C GLU A 74 2.72 -9.67 3.91
N ILE A 75 3.30 -8.57 4.41
CA ILE A 75 4.18 -8.58 5.60
C ILE A 75 3.41 -9.06 6.84
N ARG A 76 2.19 -8.56 7.07
CA ARG A 76 1.35 -9.02 8.20
C ARG A 76 1.09 -10.52 8.13
N ARG A 77 0.78 -11.02 6.94
CA ARG A 77 0.50 -12.44 6.70
C ARG A 77 1.75 -13.29 7.00
N ALA A 78 2.90 -12.90 6.45
CA ALA A 78 4.18 -13.55 6.70
C ALA A 78 4.52 -13.62 8.21
N LEU A 79 4.35 -12.51 8.92
CA LEU A 79 4.55 -12.42 10.37
C LEU A 79 3.51 -13.18 11.22
N GLY A 80 2.39 -13.59 10.61
CA GLY A 80 1.39 -14.46 11.23
C GLY A 80 1.63 -15.95 10.95
N ALA A 81 2.25 -16.27 9.81
CA ALA A 81 2.59 -17.63 9.43
C ALA A 81 3.86 -18.16 10.13
N VAL A 82 4.81 -17.27 10.45
CA VAL A 82 6.07 -17.62 11.12
C VAL A 82 6.04 -17.10 12.56
N ASP A 83 6.43 -17.95 13.50
CA ASP A 83 6.56 -17.58 14.90
C ASP A 83 7.83 -16.74 15.16
N ALA A 84 7.97 -16.23 16.39
CA ALA A 84 9.10 -15.36 16.75
C ALA A 84 10.46 -16.06 16.56
N ALA A 85 10.53 -17.37 16.79
CA ALA A 85 11.74 -18.16 16.63
C ALA A 85 12.14 -18.30 15.15
N GLY A 86 11.19 -18.64 14.27
CA GLY A 86 11.42 -18.73 12.84
C GLY A 86 11.81 -17.38 12.21
N ILE A 87 11.23 -16.27 12.69
CA ILE A 87 11.67 -14.93 12.27
C ILE A 87 13.12 -14.67 12.70
N GLY A 88 13.48 -15.06 13.93
CA GLY A 88 14.85 -14.97 14.43
C GLY A 88 15.85 -15.76 13.59
N GLU A 89 15.48 -16.97 13.15
CA GLU A 89 16.30 -17.78 12.25
C GLU A 89 16.46 -17.12 10.86
N LEU A 90 15.38 -16.59 10.29
CA LEU A 90 15.45 -15.85 9.03
C LEU A 90 16.38 -14.63 9.14
N LEU A 91 16.34 -13.92 10.26
CA LEU A 91 17.21 -12.78 10.52
C LEU A 91 18.68 -13.20 10.69
N SER A 92 18.97 -14.28 11.41
CA SER A 92 20.35 -14.76 11.60
C SER A 92 20.98 -15.25 10.30
N ARG A 93 20.17 -15.73 9.37
CA ARG A 93 20.56 -16.11 8.00
C ARG A 93 20.65 -14.94 7.02
N GLY A 94 20.40 -13.71 7.49
CA GLY A 94 20.47 -12.51 6.65
C GLY A 94 19.30 -12.34 5.68
N LEU A 95 18.12 -12.88 6.02
CA LEU A 95 16.88 -12.78 5.23
C LEU A 95 17.06 -13.26 3.77
N PRO A 96 17.32 -14.57 3.55
CA PRO A 96 17.50 -15.09 2.20
C PRO A 96 16.27 -14.82 1.34
N VAL A 97 16.49 -14.23 0.15
CA VAL A 97 15.43 -13.77 -0.75
C VAL A 97 14.52 -14.91 -1.20
N ASP A 98 15.05 -16.10 -1.40
CA ASP A 98 14.28 -17.27 -1.81
C ASP A 98 13.27 -17.67 -0.73
N ALA A 99 13.69 -17.70 0.54
CA ALA A 99 12.81 -18.02 1.66
C ALA A 99 11.71 -16.97 1.83
N LEU A 100 12.04 -15.68 1.66
CA LEU A 100 11.05 -14.61 1.65
C LEU A 100 10.08 -14.74 0.48
N THR A 101 10.56 -15.12 -0.70
CA THR A 101 9.73 -15.28 -1.89
C THR A 101 8.72 -16.40 -1.70
N VAL A 102 9.14 -17.54 -1.15
CA VAL A 102 8.25 -18.64 -0.76
C VAL A 102 7.23 -18.16 0.28
N LEU A 103 7.70 -17.48 1.34
CA LEU A 103 6.83 -16.98 2.41
C LEU A 103 5.77 -15.99 1.91
N PHE A 104 6.09 -15.19 0.89
CA PHE A 104 5.14 -14.26 0.27
C PHE A 104 4.31 -14.90 -0.86
N ALA A 105 4.72 -16.05 -1.40
CA ALA A 105 4.04 -16.73 -2.52
C ALA A 105 3.06 -17.82 -2.07
N GLU A 106 3.35 -18.55 -0.99
CA GLU A 106 2.64 -19.77 -0.59
C GLU A 106 1.24 -19.58 0.00
N LEU A 107 0.74 -18.35 0.14
CA LEU A 107 -0.56 -18.15 0.77
C LEU A 107 -1.62 -17.78 -0.26
N PRO A 108 -2.51 -18.72 -0.65
CA PRO A 108 -3.68 -18.39 -1.43
C PRO A 108 -4.40 -17.25 -0.71
N GLU A 109 -4.78 -16.23 -1.48
CA GLU A 109 -5.68 -15.21 -0.99
C GLU A 109 -6.85 -15.91 -0.29
N PRO A 110 -7.25 -15.49 0.92
CA PRO A 110 -8.62 -15.74 1.29
C PRO A 110 -9.40 -15.04 0.20
N VAL A 111 -9.96 -15.81 -0.74
CA VAL A 111 -11.02 -15.34 -1.61
C VAL A 111 -11.94 -14.63 -0.64
N GLN A 112 -11.98 -13.29 -0.71
CA GLN A 112 -12.98 -12.54 0.03
C GLN A 112 -14.26 -13.02 -0.61
N THR A 113 -14.84 -14.08 -0.04
CA THR A 113 -16.21 -14.44 -0.26
C THR A 113 -16.93 -13.20 0.19
N ALA A 114 -17.24 -12.34 -0.77
CA ALA A 114 -18.11 -11.21 -0.56
C ALA A 114 -19.25 -11.75 0.32
N PRO A 115 -19.59 -11.09 1.43
CA PRO A 115 -20.70 -11.52 2.24
C PRO A 115 -21.87 -11.68 1.28
N GLN A 116 -22.23 -12.93 0.98
CA GLN A 116 -23.39 -13.18 0.15
C GLN A 116 -24.50 -12.40 0.84
N PRO A 117 -25.22 -11.51 0.13
CA PRO A 117 -26.35 -10.84 0.71
C PRO A 117 -27.21 -11.97 1.25
N THR A 118 -27.27 -12.05 2.58
CA THR A 118 -28.13 -12.99 3.27
C THR A 118 -29.49 -12.61 2.74
N THR A 119 -30.03 -13.44 1.84
CA THR A 119 -31.42 -13.44 1.47
C THR A 119 -32.14 -13.53 2.81
N ALA A 120 -32.61 -12.37 3.28
CA ALA A 120 -33.39 -12.26 4.48
C ALA A 120 -34.51 -13.30 4.33
N PRO A 121 -34.64 -14.28 5.24
CA PRO A 121 -35.82 -15.11 5.25
C PRO A 121 -36.99 -14.17 5.46
N GLU A 122 -37.79 -14.07 4.40
CA GLU A 122 -39.09 -13.44 4.33
C GLU A 122 -39.83 -13.72 5.63
N ALA A 123 -39.92 -12.69 6.47
CA ALA A 123 -40.58 -12.76 7.76
C ALA A 123 -42.05 -13.08 7.49
N GLN A 124 -42.40 -14.35 7.70
CA GLN A 124 -43.78 -14.79 7.77
C GLN A 124 -44.47 -13.97 8.84
N ASN A 125 -45.36 -13.12 8.35
CA ASN A 125 -46.31 -12.31 9.09
C ASN A 125 -47.25 -13.23 9.88
N VAL A 126 -46.83 -13.63 11.08
CA VAL A 126 -47.72 -14.31 12.04
C VAL A 126 -48.15 -13.26 13.05
N ALA A 127 -49.43 -12.91 12.92
CA ALA A 127 -50.19 -12.05 13.80
C ALA A 127 -50.06 -12.45 15.28
N ALA A 128 -49.89 -11.46 16.15
CA ALA A 128 -50.11 -11.56 17.59
C ALA A 128 -50.66 -10.22 18.15
N PRO A 129 -51.43 -10.26 19.27
CA PRO A 129 -52.53 -9.33 19.56
C PRO A 129 -52.12 -8.04 20.30
N PRO A 130 -53.03 -7.04 20.40
CA PRO A 130 -52.75 -5.77 21.05
C PRO A 130 -52.68 -5.92 22.57
N THR A 131 -51.53 -5.59 23.15
CA THR A 131 -51.40 -5.41 24.61
C THR A 131 -51.19 -3.92 24.91
N SER A 132 -52.24 -3.32 25.44
CA SER A 132 -52.23 -2.02 26.12
C SER A 132 -51.41 -2.10 27.40
N MET A 133 -50.55 -1.12 27.67
CA MET A 133 -50.13 -0.60 29.00
C MET A 133 -49.03 0.45 28.75
N GLU A 134 -49.26 1.75 28.95
CA GLU A 134 -49.34 2.50 30.21
C GLU A 134 -48.11 3.46 30.28
N PRO A 135 -48.29 4.79 30.20
CA PRO A 135 -47.17 5.74 30.25
C PRO A 135 -46.80 6.07 31.70
N ALA A 136 -45.77 5.40 32.22
CA ALA A 136 -45.15 5.74 33.49
C ALA A 136 -44.27 6.99 33.35
N ARG A 137 -44.82 8.08 33.86
CA ARG A 137 -44.22 9.39 34.12
C ARG A 137 -43.08 9.26 35.15
N ALA A 138 -41.87 9.70 34.79
CA ALA A 138 -40.76 9.85 35.74
C ALA A 138 -39.88 11.08 35.39
N PRO A 139 -39.20 11.67 36.38
CA PRO A 139 -39.09 13.13 36.52
C PRO A 139 -37.84 13.75 35.91
N ALA A 140 -38.00 15.03 35.57
CA ALA A 140 -36.98 15.98 35.16
C ALA A 140 -35.83 16.08 36.19
N GLY A 141 -34.68 15.52 35.85
CA GLY A 141 -33.43 15.66 36.58
C GLY A 141 -32.42 16.49 35.80
N GLU A 142 -32.32 17.76 36.19
CA GLU A 142 -31.06 18.52 36.28
C GLU A 142 -30.12 18.55 35.06
N ARG A 143 -30.42 19.50 34.16
CA ARG A 143 -29.49 20.07 33.19
C ARG A 143 -28.29 20.68 33.92
N ARG A 144 -27.23 19.90 34.12
CA ARG A 144 -25.90 20.45 34.45
C ARG A 144 -25.26 20.95 33.17
N SER A 145 -25.52 22.21 32.87
CA SER A 145 -24.72 23.03 31.96
C SER A 145 -23.31 23.15 32.53
N TYR A 146 -22.38 22.34 32.03
CA TYR A 146 -20.96 22.57 32.24
C TYR A 146 -20.55 23.80 31.45
N GLY A 147 -20.14 24.83 32.20
CA GLY A 147 -19.70 26.13 31.71
C GLY A 147 -18.57 26.01 30.69
N LEU A 148 -18.86 26.52 29.49
CA LEU A 148 -17.88 27.19 28.66
C LEU A 148 -17.58 28.54 29.35
N ALA A 149 -16.52 28.59 30.15
CA ALA A 149 -15.93 29.85 30.56
C ALA A 149 -14.42 29.66 30.73
N ASP A 150 -13.70 30.44 29.92
CA ASP A 150 -12.38 31.02 30.17
C ASP A 150 -11.27 30.15 30.76
N ALA A 151 -10.21 29.98 29.96
CA ALA A 151 -8.96 30.72 30.15
C ALA A 151 -7.81 30.00 29.46
N GLY A 152 -7.11 30.66 28.52
CA GLY A 152 -5.84 30.11 28.05
C GLY A 152 -5.27 30.59 26.74
N ILE A 153 -5.64 31.77 26.23
CA ILE A 153 -4.83 32.47 25.22
C ILE A 153 -3.45 32.75 25.85
N ARG A 154 -2.45 31.94 25.51
CA ARG A 154 -1.03 32.22 25.80
C ARG A 154 -0.23 32.32 24.51
N LYS A 155 0.05 33.56 24.17
CA LYS A 155 1.31 34.11 23.65
C LYS A 155 2.09 33.27 22.62
N ARG A 156 1.89 33.67 21.37
CA ARG A 156 2.93 34.10 20.40
C ARG A 156 4.37 33.96 20.93
N PHE A 157 5.09 32.94 20.48
CA PHE A 157 6.54 33.02 20.31
C PHE A 157 6.81 33.35 18.85
N GLY A 158 7.71 34.30 18.64
CA GLY A 158 7.98 34.93 17.36
C GLY A 158 8.49 33.94 16.33
N VAL A 159 7.82 33.91 15.18
CA VAL A 159 8.45 33.51 13.92
C VAL A 159 9.23 34.74 13.46
N GLU A 160 10.53 34.71 13.71
CA GLU A 160 11.50 35.57 13.04
C GLU A 160 11.37 35.29 11.53
N LYS A 161 10.84 36.27 10.82
CA LYS A 161 10.66 36.25 9.38
C LYS A 161 12.05 36.28 8.74
N PRO A 162 12.51 35.24 8.03
CA PRO A 162 13.76 35.31 7.30
C PRO A 162 13.67 36.44 6.25
N PRO A 163 14.74 37.23 6.07
CA PRO A 163 14.76 38.31 5.09
C PRO A 163 14.61 37.73 3.68
N ALA A 164 13.81 38.43 2.87
CA ALA A 164 13.58 38.11 1.48
C ALA A 164 14.91 38.06 0.71
N PRO A 165 15.14 37.04 -0.15
CA PRO A 165 16.24 37.10 -1.09
C PRO A 165 15.97 38.23 -2.08
N VAL A 166 16.91 39.16 -2.13
CA VAL A 166 17.05 40.16 -3.20
C VAL A 166 17.05 39.45 -4.57
N PRO A 167 16.27 39.94 -5.55
CA PRO A 167 16.38 39.44 -6.91
C PRO A 167 17.72 39.90 -7.49
N ALA A 168 18.60 38.95 -7.78
CA ALA A 168 19.77 39.19 -8.61
C ALA A 168 19.28 39.47 -10.03
N GLU A 169 19.54 40.67 -10.53
CA GLU A 169 19.42 41.03 -11.93
C GLU A 169 20.40 40.18 -12.74
N THR A 170 19.94 39.05 -13.27
CA THR A 170 20.64 38.36 -14.36
C THR A 170 20.22 39.02 -15.67
N HIS A 171 21.06 39.95 -16.11
CA HIS A 171 21.21 40.33 -17.51
C HIS A 171 21.43 39.06 -18.35
N HIS A 172 20.40 38.60 -19.06
CA HIS A 172 20.58 37.67 -20.17
C HIS A 172 20.67 38.47 -21.45
N ASP A 173 21.92 38.64 -21.89
CA ASP A 173 22.29 39.17 -23.19
C ASP A 173 21.74 38.24 -24.28
N GLU A 174 20.83 38.79 -25.07
CA GLU A 174 20.15 38.17 -26.18
C GLU A 174 21.08 38.21 -27.41
N THR A 175 22.01 37.26 -27.50
CA THR A 175 22.82 37.08 -28.71
C THR A 175 23.14 35.61 -28.97
N HIS A 176 22.29 34.91 -29.76
CA HIS A 176 22.68 33.67 -30.41
C HIS A 176 22.69 33.85 -31.94
N PRO A 177 23.87 33.85 -32.58
CA PRO A 177 23.98 33.85 -34.03
C PRO A 177 23.82 32.42 -34.58
N GLY A 178 22.99 32.28 -35.61
CA GLY A 178 23.15 31.31 -36.70
C GLY A 178 22.98 29.82 -36.36
N LEU A 179 21.74 29.32 -36.49
CA LEU A 179 21.52 27.89 -36.72
C LEU A 179 21.88 27.54 -38.18
N PRO A 180 22.75 26.55 -38.43
CA PRO A 180 22.97 26.04 -39.78
C PRO A 180 21.74 25.27 -40.27
N VAL A 181 21.30 25.62 -41.47
CA VAL A 181 20.29 24.90 -42.26
C VAL A 181 20.73 23.45 -42.41
N LEU A 182 19.96 22.53 -41.83
CA LEU A 182 20.12 21.08 -42.05
C LEU A 182 19.59 20.74 -43.45
N THR A 183 20.52 20.47 -44.37
CA THR A 183 20.27 19.81 -45.65
C THR A 183 19.64 18.44 -45.45
N PRO A 184 18.55 18.10 -46.17
CA PRO A 184 17.94 16.76 -46.10
C PRO A 184 18.88 15.73 -46.71
N ALA A 185 19.23 14.71 -45.93
CA ALA A 185 20.06 13.58 -46.36
C ALA A 185 19.30 12.71 -47.38
N PRO A 186 19.99 12.18 -48.42
CA PRO A 186 19.38 11.34 -49.44
C PRO A 186 18.96 9.98 -48.89
N SER A 187 17.78 9.55 -49.32
CA SER A 187 17.19 8.24 -49.08
C SER A 187 18.14 7.12 -49.52
N ALA A 188 18.52 6.27 -48.56
CA ALA A 188 19.17 4.98 -48.82
C ALA A 188 18.13 3.84 -48.67
N PRO A 189 18.29 2.75 -49.45
CA PRO A 189 17.22 1.79 -49.72
C PRO A 189 16.95 0.83 -48.56
N ALA A 190 15.70 0.35 -48.56
CA ALA A 190 15.18 -0.70 -47.71
C ALA A 190 16.08 -1.95 -47.68
N SER A 191 16.83 -2.12 -46.59
CA SER A 191 17.35 -3.44 -46.19
C SER A 191 16.32 -4.11 -45.29
N ALA A 192 15.58 -5.02 -45.89
CA ALA A 192 14.86 -6.08 -45.19
C ALA A 192 15.86 -6.91 -44.38
N ALA A 193 15.81 -6.77 -43.06
CA ALA A 193 16.40 -7.72 -42.13
C ALA A 193 15.44 -7.84 -40.94
N THR A 194 14.52 -8.80 -41.06
CA THR A 194 13.70 -9.29 -39.97
C THR A 194 14.59 -10.14 -39.07
N PRO A 195 14.91 -9.77 -37.81
CA PRO A 195 15.29 -10.76 -36.82
C PRO A 195 14.00 -11.44 -36.36
N ALA A 196 13.68 -12.55 -37.00
CA ALA A 196 12.78 -13.56 -36.45
C ALA A 196 13.47 -14.23 -35.24
N GLY A 197 13.62 -13.46 -34.17
CA GLY A 197 13.90 -13.99 -32.84
C GLY A 197 12.57 -14.35 -32.20
N SER A 198 12.08 -15.55 -32.47
CA SER A 198 11.00 -16.20 -31.72
C SER A 198 11.41 -16.33 -30.25
N GLY A 199 11.22 -15.26 -29.48
CA GLY A 199 11.13 -15.27 -28.03
C GLY A 199 9.66 -15.31 -27.56
N VAL A 200 8.77 -15.85 -28.38
CA VAL A 200 7.32 -15.94 -28.10
C VAL A 200 6.96 -17.22 -27.34
N ASP A 201 7.94 -18.07 -27.00
CA ASP A 201 7.77 -19.16 -26.03
C ASP A 201 7.75 -18.67 -24.56
N ALA A 202 7.16 -17.49 -24.33
CA ALA A 202 6.40 -17.22 -23.12
C ALA A 202 4.96 -17.79 -23.25
N ALA A 203 4.83 -18.91 -23.98
CA ALA A 203 3.61 -19.61 -24.37
C ALA A 203 2.94 -20.39 -23.22
N ALA A 204 2.99 -19.84 -22.02
CA ALA A 204 2.06 -20.13 -20.94
C ALA A 204 1.89 -18.87 -20.09
N ALA A 205 1.67 -17.72 -20.75
CA ALA A 205 1.10 -16.57 -20.07
C ALA A 205 -0.16 -17.08 -19.36
N ASP A 206 -0.18 -16.93 -18.03
CA ASP A 206 -1.28 -17.31 -17.15
C ASP A 206 -2.60 -16.99 -17.88
N PRO A 207 -3.41 -17.98 -18.28
CA PRO A 207 -4.61 -17.73 -19.09
C PRO A 207 -5.52 -16.69 -18.41
N ASP A 208 -5.48 -16.70 -17.07
CA ASP A 208 -6.11 -15.74 -16.17
C ASP A 208 -5.67 -14.29 -16.41
N LEU A 209 -4.39 -14.02 -16.74
CA LEU A 209 -3.93 -12.66 -17.02
C LEU A 209 -4.53 -12.11 -18.32
N GLY A 210 -4.62 -12.95 -19.36
CA GLY A 210 -5.25 -12.57 -20.62
C GLY A 210 -6.72 -12.25 -20.45
N GLU A 211 -7.43 -13.05 -19.64
CA GLU A 211 -8.84 -12.83 -19.33
C GLU A 211 -9.05 -11.56 -18.51
N LEU A 212 -8.25 -11.32 -17.47
CA LEU A 212 -8.37 -10.11 -16.65
C LEU A 212 -8.02 -8.83 -17.42
N LEU A 213 -7.00 -8.86 -18.28
CA LEU A 213 -6.69 -7.71 -19.15
C LEU A 213 -7.84 -7.42 -20.11
N ARG A 214 -8.47 -8.46 -20.66
CA ARG A 214 -9.64 -8.33 -21.53
C ARG A 214 -10.84 -7.80 -20.77
N GLU A 215 -11.09 -8.25 -19.55
CA GLU A 215 -12.17 -7.73 -18.71
C GLU A 215 -11.93 -6.25 -18.37
N LEU A 216 -10.68 -5.88 -18.08
CA LEU A 216 -10.28 -4.51 -17.77
C LEU A 216 -10.33 -3.58 -18.99
N GLU A 217 -10.17 -4.10 -20.20
CA GLU A 217 -10.39 -3.36 -21.45
C GLU A 217 -11.88 -3.20 -21.77
N VAL A 218 -12.68 -4.25 -21.55
CA VAL A 218 -14.10 -4.28 -21.92
C VAL A 218 -14.96 -3.50 -20.92
N ARG A 219 -14.75 -3.65 -19.61
CA ARG A 219 -15.62 -3.03 -18.59
C ARG A 219 -15.71 -1.50 -18.67
N PRO A 220 -14.63 -0.73 -18.87
CA PRO A 220 -14.72 0.72 -19.02
C PRO A 220 -15.58 1.15 -20.21
N THR A 221 -15.64 0.32 -21.26
CA THR A 221 -16.50 0.59 -22.43
C THR A 221 -17.98 0.28 -22.16
N LEU A 222 -18.27 -0.70 -21.30
CA LEU A 222 -19.63 -1.12 -20.95
C LEU A 222 -20.24 -0.31 -19.80
N ASN A 223 -19.43 0.06 -18.79
CA ASN A 223 -19.82 0.95 -17.70
C ASN A 223 -19.75 2.41 -18.16
N ALA A 224 -20.63 2.77 -19.10
CA ALA A 224 -20.76 4.10 -19.67
C ALA A 224 -21.36 5.14 -18.70
N ARG A 225 -21.01 5.10 -17.41
CA ARG A 225 -21.02 6.32 -16.58
C ARG A 225 -19.84 7.19 -17.01
N ARG A 226 -19.86 7.61 -18.28
CA ARG A 226 -18.92 8.58 -18.81
C ARG A 226 -18.99 9.79 -17.90
N SER A 227 -17.86 10.12 -17.28
CA SER A 227 -17.70 11.41 -16.63
C SER A 227 -18.20 12.48 -17.61
N PRO A 228 -18.98 13.47 -17.15
CA PRO A 228 -19.56 14.46 -18.03
C PRO A 228 -18.48 15.10 -18.92
N PRO A 229 -18.78 15.44 -20.19
CA PRO A 229 -17.81 16.06 -21.07
C PRO A 229 -17.23 17.32 -20.40
N GLY A 230 -15.92 17.33 -20.17
CA GLY A 230 -15.21 18.38 -19.44
C GLY A 230 -14.77 18.02 -18.01
N ALA A 231 -15.14 16.86 -17.48
CA ALA A 231 -14.57 16.35 -16.23
C ALA A 231 -13.07 16.06 -16.41
N PRO A 232 -12.21 16.40 -15.42
CA PRO A 232 -10.79 16.10 -15.50
C PRO A 232 -10.58 14.59 -15.64
N GLU A 233 -9.67 14.20 -16.54
CA GLU A 233 -9.30 12.79 -16.71
C GLU A 233 -8.73 12.25 -15.40
N GLN A 234 -9.37 11.24 -14.82
CA GLN A 234 -8.89 10.54 -13.63
C GLN A 234 -8.01 9.37 -14.06
N TRP A 235 -6.80 9.30 -13.52
CA TRP A 235 -5.84 8.23 -13.71
C TRP A 235 -5.65 7.50 -12.38
N THR A 236 -5.81 6.18 -12.38
CA THR A 236 -5.53 5.34 -11.23
C THR A 236 -4.19 4.65 -11.47
N GLU A 237 -3.20 4.96 -10.64
CA GLU A 237 -1.86 4.38 -10.72
C GLU A 237 -1.69 3.30 -9.65
N ILE A 238 -1.39 2.07 -10.09
CA ILE A 238 -1.17 0.93 -9.21
C ILE A 238 0.30 0.50 -9.32
N PRO A 239 1.11 0.61 -8.26
CA PRO A 239 2.52 0.23 -8.32
C PRO A 239 2.68 -1.29 -8.42
N ILE A 240 3.34 -1.76 -9.49
CA ILE A 240 3.69 -3.18 -9.65
C ILE A 240 5.06 -3.45 -9.04
N THR A 241 6.05 -2.59 -9.34
CA THR A 241 7.41 -2.61 -8.78
C THR A 241 7.88 -1.18 -8.48
N SER A 242 9.12 -1.00 -8.01
CA SER A 242 9.70 0.33 -7.79
C SER A 242 9.91 1.15 -9.07
N ARG A 243 9.85 0.51 -10.26
CA ARG A 243 10.06 1.16 -11.56
C ARG A 243 8.90 0.96 -12.54
N VAL A 244 7.90 0.17 -12.18
CA VAL A 244 6.80 -0.22 -13.08
C VAL A 244 5.47 0.03 -12.39
N TYR A 245 4.61 0.80 -13.05
CA TYR A 245 3.28 1.17 -12.58
C TYR A 245 2.25 0.74 -13.64
N LEU A 246 1.09 0.29 -13.20
CA LEU A 246 -0.09 0.09 -14.04
C LEU A 246 -0.96 1.35 -13.92
N SER A 247 -1.04 2.12 -15.00
CA SER A 247 -1.89 3.30 -15.07
C SER A 247 -3.15 2.96 -15.84
N VAL A 248 -4.31 3.04 -15.17
CA VAL A 248 -5.62 2.79 -15.78
C VAL A 248 -6.40 4.09 -15.82
N ARG A 249 -6.88 4.46 -17.01
CA ARG A 249 -7.64 5.68 -17.23
C ARG A 249 -9.13 5.44 -16.95
N GLY A 250 -9.75 6.32 -16.17
CA GLY A 250 -11.20 6.31 -15.93
C GLY A 250 -11.72 5.07 -15.20
N LEU A 251 -10.89 4.46 -14.36
CA LEU A 251 -11.27 3.27 -13.59
C LEU A 251 -12.29 3.68 -12.51
N ALA A 252 -13.48 3.06 -12.54
CA ALA A 252 -14.48 3.24 -11.50
C ALA A 252 -13.99 2.61 -10.18
N GLU A 253 -14.47 3.13 -9.03
CA GLU A 253 -14.11 2.61 -7.71
C GLU A 253 -14.43 1.11 -7.57
N ASP A 254 -15.52 0.66 -8.20
CA ASP A 254 -15.95 -0.74 -8.23
C ASP A 254 -15.00 -1.66 -9.02
N ASP A 255 -14.21 -1.10 -9.95
CA ASP A 255 -13.27 -1.85 -10.79
C ASP A 255 -11.81 -1.80 -10.25
N VAL A 256 -11.56 -1.09 -9.14
CA VAL A 256 -10.24 -1.05 -8.46
C VAL A 256 -9.73 -2.45 -8.11
N PRO A 257 -10.54 -3.37 -7.54
CA PRO A 257 -10.07 -4.73 -7.21
C PRO A 257 -9.60 -5.53 -8.43
N LEU A 258 -10.20 -5.27 -9.60
CA LEU A 258 -9.82 -5.93 -10.86
C LEU A 258 -8.44 -5.47 -11.32
N ALA A 259 -8.19 -4.16 -11.29
CA ALA A 259 -6.88 -3.60 -11.64
C ALA A 259 -5.79 -4.04 -10.64
N GLU A 260 -6.11 -4.18 -9.36
CA GLU A 260 -5.21 -4.78 -8.37
C GLU A 260 -4.93 -6.27 -8.65
N ALA A 261 -5.90 -7.03 -9.15
CA ALA A 261 -5.70 -8.43 -9.55
C ALA A 261 -4.73 -8.54 -10.74
N VAL A 262 -4.90 -7.70 -11.77
CA VAL A 262 -3.97 -7.61 -12.92
C VAL A 262 -2.56 -7.24 -12.45
N ALA A 263 -2.44 -6.20 -11.61
CA ALA A 263 -1.16 -5.78 -11.07
C ALA A 263 -0.46 -6.91 -10.30
N ARG A 264 -1.21 -7.72 -9.55
CA ARG A 264 -0.69 -8.90 -8.84
C ARG A 264 -0.19 -10.00 -9.78
N LEU A 265 -0.91 -10.31 -10.85
CA LEU A 265 -0.44 -11.29 -11.83
C LEU A 265 0.79 -10.80 -12.59
N LEU A 266 0.82 -9.52 -12.98
CA LEU A 266 2.01 -8.90 -13.56
C LEU A 266 3.20 -8.97 -12.61
N LYS A 267 2.99 -8.66 -11.33
CA LYS A 267 4.01 -8.78 -10.28
C LYS A 267 4.53 -10.22 -10.17
N ARG A 268 3.64 -11.23 -10.19
CA ARG A 268 4.01 -12.66 -10.15
C ARG A 268 4.83 -13.06 -11.38
N ALA A 269 4.40 -12.66 -12.58
CA ALA A 269 5.11 -12.92 -13.83
C ALA A 269 6.49 -12.24 -13.89
N LEU A 270 6.63 -11.06 -13.28
CA LEU A 270 7.93 -10.40 -13.16
C LEU A 270 8.84 -11.12 -12.15
N ARG A 271 8.31 -11.67 -11.04
CA ARG A 271 9.09 -12.49 -10.10
C ARG A 271 9.70 -13.70 -10.79
N THR A 272 8.89 -14.48 -11.51
CA THR A 272 9.35 -15.73 -12.14
C THR A 272 10.44 -15.50 -13.19
N ARG A 273 10.40 -14.38 -13.92
CA ARG A 273 11.46 -14.01 -14.87
C ARG A 273 12.76 -13.61 -14.17
N SER A 274 12.66 -12.87 -13.06
CA SER A 274 13.85 -12.44 -12.31
C SER A 274 14.62 -13.61 -11.71
N THR A 275 13.94 -14.67 -11.28
CA THR A 275 14.59 -15.88 -10.74
C THR A 275 15.23 -16.75 -11.81
N SER A 276 14.74 -16.71 -13.06
CA SER A 276 15.28 -17.53 -14.16
C SER A 276 16.58 -16.98 -14.76
N THR A 277 17.01 -15.78 -14.40
CA THR A 277 18.15 -15.09 -15.03
C THR A 277 19.47 -15.26 -14.25
N ALA A 278 19.50 -16.07 -13.18
CA ALA A 278 20.73 -16.36 -12.45
C ALA A 278 21.46 -17.59 -13.09
N PRO A 279 22.69 -17.42 -13.62
CA PRO A 279 23.48 -18.50 -14.22
C PRO A 279 24.12 -19.45 -13.22
#